data_AF-A0A929I788-F1
#
_entry.id   AF-A0A929I788-F1
#
_cell.length_a   1.000
_cell.length_b   1.000
_cell.length_c   1.000
_cell.angle_alpha   90.00
_cell.angle_beta   90.00
_cell.angle_gamma   90.00
#
_symmetry.space_group_name_H-M   'P 1'
#
loop_
_entity.id
_entity.type
_entity.pdbx_description
1 polymer ?
#
loop_
_entity_poly.entity_id
_entity_poly.type
_entity_poly.pdbx_seq_one_letter_code
_entity_poly.pdbx_strand_id
1 'polypeptide(L)' 'MSILQQTDPEVAGAILEETRRQAGKLELIASENFVSEAVLEAQGSIMTN' A
#
# COMPACT_ATOMS: atom_id res chain seq x y z
N MET A 1 -6.33 -13.17 6.85
CA MET A 1 -4.87 -13.10 6.68
C MET A 1 -4.61 -13.11 5.18
N SER A 2 -3.97 -12.08 4.62
CA SER A 2 -3.78 -12.00 3.16
C SER A 2 -2.82 -13.09 2.67
N ILE A 3 -2.84 -13.38 1.37
CA ILE A 3 -1.88 -14.32 0.76
C ILE A 3 -0.45 -13.82 0.99
N LEU A 4 -0.20 -12.52 0.79
CA LEU A 4 1.10 -11.90 1.03
C LEU A 4 1.58 -12.11 2.48
N GLN A 5 0.69 -11.99 3.47
CA GLN A 5 1.06 -12.20 4.87
C GLN A 5 1.48 -13.64 5.19
N GLN A 6 1.00 -14.63 4.43
CA GLN A 6 1.40 -16.03 4.59
C GLN A 6 2.70 -16.33 3.84
N THR A 7 2.85 -15.79 2.64
CA THR A 7 4.00 -16.04 1.76
C THR A 7 5.22 -15.22 2.16
N ASP A 8 5.02 -13.95 2.52
CA ASP A 8 6.05 -12.99 2.91
C ASP A 8 5.54 -12.08 4.06
N PRO A 9 5.59 -12.58 5.32
CA PRO A 9 5.12 -11.83 6.47
C PRO A 9 5.95 -10.57 6.77
N GLU A 10 7.23 -10.53 6.36
CA GLU A 10 8.11 -9.38 6.57
C GLU A 10 7.66 -8.19 5.71
N VAL A 11 7.47 -8.42 4.41
CA VAL A 11 6.97 -7.38 3.49
C VAL A 11 5.56 -6.94 3.87
N ALA A 12 4.67 -7.89 4.23
CA ALA A 12 3.33 -7.55 4.70
C ALA A 12 3.36 -6.65 5.95
N GLY A 13 4.28 -6.92 6.89
CA GLY A 13 4.50 -6.08 8.07
C GLY A 13 5.00 -4.68 7.69
N ALA A 14 5.99 -4.58 6.81
CA ALA A 14 6.54 -3.31 6.37
C ALA A 14 5.49 -2.41 5.69
N ILE A 15 4.64 -2.98 4.83
CA ILE A 15 3.53 -2.25 4.18
C ILE A 15 2.55 -1.71 5.23
N LEU A 16 2.22 -2.51 6.25
CA LEU A 16 1.30 -2.11 7.30
C LEU A 16 1.85 -0.96 8.16
N GLU A 17 3.12 -1.02 8.54
CA GLU A 17 3.76 0.05 9.29
C GLU A 17 3.86 1.35 8.48
N GLU A 18 4.18 1.26 7.18
CA GLU A 18 4.23 2.43 6.30
C GLU A 18 2.84 3.05 6.10
N THR A 19 1.80 2.22 5.95
CA THR A 19 0.40 2.68 5.87
C THR A 19 0.03 3.50 7.11
N ARG A 20 0.39 3.03 8.31
CA ARG A 20 0.17 3.77 9.56
C ARG A 20 1.00 5.05 9.62
N ARG A 21 2.25 5.02 9.15
CA ARG A 21 3.14 6.18 9.15
C ARG A 21 2.57 7.32 8.31
N GLN A 22 2.05 7.02 7.12
CA GLN A 22 1.45 8.03 6.24
C GLN A 22 0.12 8.54 6.80
N ALA A 23 -0.75 7.65 7.31
CA ALA A 23 -2.04 8.05 7.88
C ALA A 23 -1.91 8.89 9.17
N GLY A 24 -0.79 8.73 9.90
CA GLY A 24 -0.53 9.43 11.16
C GLY A 24 0.18 10.77 11.03
N LYS A 25 0.45 11.26 9.81
CA LYS A 25 1.24 12.48 9.57
C LYS A 25 0.54 13.43 8.60
N LEU A 26 0.91 14.71 8.70
CA LEU A 26 0.57 15.69 7.69
C LEU A 26 1.64 15.65 6.59
N GLU A 27 1.26 15.21 5.40
CA GLU A 27 2.16 15.16 4.25
C GLU A 27 2.19 16.53 3.55
N LEU A 28 3.39 17.13 3.47
CA LEU A 28 3.61 18.50 2.95
C LEU A 28 4.44 18.53 1.67
N ILE A 29 4.75 17.36 1.11
CA ILE A 29 5.50 17.23 -0.13
C ILE A 29 4.53 17.50 -1.29
N ALA A 30 4.73 18.60 -2.01
CA ALA A 30 3.80 19.08 -3.03
C ALA A 30 3.55 18.10 -4.19
N SER A 31 4.48 17.18 -4.44
CA SER A 31 4.39 16.16 -5.50
C SER A 31 3.76 14.85 -5.05
N GLU A 32 3.55 14.64 -3.74
CA GLU A 32 2.95 13.42 -3.22
C GLU A 32 1.42 13.54 -3.12
N ASN A 33 0.75 12.39 -3.20
CA ASN A 33 -0.71 12.32 -3.13
C ASN A 33 -1.18 10.93 -2.69
N PHE A 34 -2.42 10.85 -2.22
CA PHE A 34 -3.10 9.60 -1.94
C PHE A 34 -3.99 9.22 -3.12
N VAL A 35 -3.75 8.05 -3.70
CA VAL A 35 -4.59 7.52 -4.79
C VAL A 35 -5.85 6.86 -4.22
N SER A 36 -6.90 6.79 -5.04
CA SER A 36 -8.15 6.11 -4.65
C SER A 36 -7.98 4.58 -4.58
N GLU A 37 -8.81 3.91 -3.79
CA GLU A 37 -8.83 2.43 -3.69
C GLU A 37 -9.02 1.75 -5.05
N ALA A 38 -9.86 2.31 -5.93
CA ALA A 38 -10.08 1.78 -7.28
C ALA A 38 -8.79 1.73 -8.12
N VAL A 39 -7.87 2.68 -7.93
CA VAL A 39 -6.57 2.70 -8.61
C VAL A 39 -5.65 1.62 -8.03
N LEU A 40 -5.66 1.43 -6.70
CA LEU A 40 -4.90 0.37 -6.04
C LEU A 40 -5.38 -1.04 -6.44
N GLU A 41 -6.70 -1.23 -6.55
CA GLU A 41 -7.28 -2.50 -7.01
C GLU A 41 -6.88 -2.80 -8.47
N ALA A 42 -6.93 -1.79 -9.34
CA ALA A 42 -6.52 -1.93 -10.73
C ALA A 42 -5.03 -2.32 -10.87
N GLN A 43 -4.16 -1.81 -9.99
CA GLN A 43 -2.72 -2.13 -9.98
C GLN A 43 -2.47 -3.63 -9.75
N GLY A 44 -3.31 -4.31 -8.96
CA GLY A 44 -3.21 -5.75 -8.70
C GLY A 44 -3.91 -6.65 -9.73
N SER A 45 -4.34 -6.09 -10.87
CA SER A 45 -5.14 -6.81 -11.86
C SER A 45 -4.31 -7.66 -12.83
N ILE A 46 -5.00 -8.38 -13.72
CA ILE A 46 -4.42 -9.25 -14.75
C ILE A 46 -3.47 -8.51 -15.71
N MET A 47 -3.51 -7.18 -15.78
CA MET A 47 -2.66 -6.39 -16.68
C MET A 47 -1.16 -6.46 -16.34
N THR A 48 -0.79 -7.02 -15.18
CA THR A 48 0.60 -7.22 -14.75
C THR A 48 1.22 -8.58 -15.12
N ASN A 49 0.49 -9.45 -15.84
CA ASN A 49 1.00 -10.73 -16.37
C ASN A 49 1.68 -10.57 -17.72
#